data_AF-A0A6B3GH78-F1
#
_entry.id   AF-A0A6B3GH78-F1
#
_cell.length_a   1.000
_cell.length_b   1.000
_cell.length_c   1.000
_cell.angle_alpha   90.00
_cell.angle_beta   90.00
_cell.angle_gamma   90.00
#
_symmetry.space_group_name_H-M   'P 1'
#
loop_
_entity.id
_entity.type
_entity.pdbx_description
1 polymer ?
#
loop_
_entity_poly.entity_id
_entity_poly.type
_entity_poly.pdbx_seq_one_letter_code
_entity_poly.pdbx_strand_id
1 'polypeptide(L)'
;MAVVAATALATPLLLAASPHPGRPASHDPGKEAAKLSRELVRNASARDAYKHLQQFQAIADSTEGHRAAGSLGHDASAAYVYRQLQRAGYKVSYESFRFTYTETLAEKLAVVSPTPRDVTIKAMTYTPSTKEGGLTAQLVAVPVDDTTGCEATDYAAADFTGKIALIKRGGCSFAEKQAAA
;
A
#
# COMPACT_ATOMS: atom_id res chain seq x y z
N MET A 1 65.64 -16.88 49.22
CA MET A 1 66.05 -15.48 49.42
C MET A 1 65.02 -14.60 48.71
N ALA A 2 64.35 -13.61 49.27
CA ALA A 2 64.18 -13.10 50.61
C ALA A 2 62.85 -12.32 50.58
N VAL A 3 62.07 -12.42 51.64
CA VAL A 3 60.84 -11.66 51.90
C VAL A 3 61.24 -10.27 52.40
N VAL A 4 60.64 -9.18 51.89
CA VAL A 4 60.46 -7.93 52.64
C VAL A 4 59.15 -7.25 52.23
N ALA A 5 58.35 -6.90 53.24
CA ALA A 5 57.11 -6.12 53.18
C ALA A 5 57.33 -4.72 53.80
N ALA A 6 56.56 -3.70 53.37
CA ALA A 6 56.27 -2.43 54.08
C ALA A 6 55.36 -1.53 53.19
N THR A 7 54.05 -1.36 53.42
CA THR A 7 53.29 -0.46 54.34
C THR A 7 53.04 0.99 53.87
N ALA A 8 51.74 1.35 53.81
CA ALA A 8 51.06 2.66 54.00
C ALA A 8 51.20 3.74 52.88
N LEU A 9 50.16 4.49 52.46
CA LEU A 9 49.09 5.19 53.19
C LEU A 9 47.78 5.27 52.35
N ALA A 10 46.64 4.97 52.96
CA ALA A 10 45.31 5.28 52.43
C ALA A 10 44.88 6.68 52.90
N THR A 11 44.55 7.57 51.97
CA THR A 11 43.84 8.83 52.25
C THR A 11 42.42 8.73 51.72
N PRO A 12 41.37 8.82 52.56
CA PRO A 12 40.00 8.89 52.08
C PRO A 12 39.73 10.32 51.60
N LEU A 13 39.69 10.51 50.28
CA LEU A 13 39.16 11.74 49.70
C LEU A 13 37.63 11.75 49.88
N LEU A 14 37.15 12.42 50.92
CA LEU A 14 35.74 12.80 51.05
C LEU A 14 35.44 13.90 50.02
N LEU A 15 34.92 13.52 48.85
CA LEU A 15 34.28 14.45 47.94
C LEU A 15 32.94 14.90 48.54
N ALA A 16 32.95 16.06 49.20
CA ALA A 16 31.74 16.80 49.51
C ALA A 16 31.07 17.24 48.19
N ALA A 17 29.94 16.63 47.85
CA ALA A 17 29.09 17.08 46.75
C ALA A 17 28.38 18.38 47.16
N SER A 18 28.96 19.52 46.81
CA SER A 18 28.25 20.80 46.91
C SER A 18 27.07 20.81 45.93
N PRO A 19 25.84 21.12 46.36
CA PRO A 19 24.73 21.32 45.44
C PRO A 19 25.03 22.57 44.61
N HIS A 20 25.35 22.38 43.33
CA HIS A 20 25.51 23.49 42.40
C HIS A 20 24.13 24.06 42.06
N PRO A 21 23.84 25.35 42.37
CA PRO A 21 22.62 25.98 41.95
C PRO A 21 22.79 26.36 40.47
N GLY A 22 22.44 25.45 39.57
CA GLY A 22 22.66 25.70 38.14
C GLY A 22 22.50 24.51 37.23
N ARG A 23 21.63 23.55 37.54
CA ARG A 23 21.23 22.56 36.55
C ARG A 23 20.31 23.28 35.55
N PRO A 24 20.72 23.48 34.27
CA PRO A 24 19.84 24.10 33.30
C PRO A 24 18.54 23.29 33.24
N ALA A 25 17.41 23.99 33.10
CA ALA A 25 16.09 23.38 33.00
C ALA A 25 16.18 22.11 32.14
N SER A 26 15.87 20.96 32.74
CA SER A 26 15.91 19.69 32.04
C SER A 26 15.04 19.82 30.80
N HIS A 27 15.64 19.73 29.62
CA HIS A 27 14.88 19.59 28.37
C HIS A 27 14.00 18.37 28.53
N ASP A 28 12.70 18.58 28.62
CA ASP A 28 11.69 17.52 28.66
C ASP A 28 11.38 17.18 27.20
N PRO A 29 11.90 16.04 26.69
CA PRO A 29 11.73 15.69 25.28
C PRO A 29 10.26 15.55 24.90
N GLY A 30 9.40 15.18 25.87
CA GLY A 30 7.96 15.06 25.66
C GLY A 30 7.30 16.42 25.42
N LYS A 31 7.70 17.46 26.16
CA LYS A 31 7.19 18.83 25.96
C LYS A 31 7.62 19.42 24.62
N GLU A 32 8.88 19.22 24.24
CA GLU A 32 9.39 19.69 22.95
C GLU A 32 8.74 18.96 21.77
N ALA A 33 8.58 17.64 21.86
CA ALA A 33 7.85 16.86 20.86
C ALA A 33 6.40 17.35 20.73
N ALA A 34 5.72 17.63 21.84
CA ALA A 34 4.36 18.15 21.83
C ALA A 34 4.27 19.55 21.20
N LYS A 35 5.28 20.41 21.44
CA LYS A 35 5.38 21.73 20.80
C LYS A 35 5.56 21.63 19.30
N LEU A 36 6.51 20.80 18.84
CA LEU A 36 6.76 20.54 17.43
C LEU A 36 5.53 19.96 16.74
N SER A 37 4.87 18.96 17.35
CA SER A 37 3.65 18.36 16.82
C SER A 37 2.54 19.41 16.60
N ARG A 38 2.28 20.28 17.59
CA ARG A 38 1.31 21.36 17.44
C ARG A 38 1.68 22.33 16.32
N GLU A 39 2.98 22.60 16.13
CA GLU A 39 3.46 23.46 15.06
C GLU A 39 3.25 22.82 13.68
N LEU A 40 3.61 21.55 13.52
CA LEU A 40 3.38 20.80 12.28
C LEU A 40 1.90 20.74 11.93
N VAL A 41 1.02 20.45 12.91
CA VAL A 41 -0.44 20.42 12.68
C VAL A 41 -0.97 21.80 12.26
N ARG A 42 -0.51 22.89 12.88
CA ARG A 42 -0.92 24.25 12.47
C ARG A 42 -0.45 24.59 11.05
N ASN A 43 0.72 24.11 10.66
CA ASN A 43 1.34 24.43 9.38
C ASN A 43 0.93 23.45 8.25
N ALA A 44 0.32 22.31 8.57
CA ALA A 44 -0.23 21.37 7.61
C ALA A 44 -1.69 21.74 7.30
N SER A 45 -1.93 22.38 6.15
CA SER A 45 -3.27 22.82 5.75
C SER A 45 -3.84 22.02 4.57
N ALA A 46 -5.16 21.83 4.58
CA ALA A 46 -5.88 21.28 3.42
C ALA A 46 -5.67 22.12 2.15
N ARG A 47 -5.45 23.43 2.30
CA ARG A 47 -5.18 24.34 1.19
C ARG A 47 -3.85 24.02 0.50
N ASP A 48 -2.82 23.70 1.27
CA ASP A 48 -1.52 23.34 0.69
C ASP A 48 -1.56 21.95 0.08
N ALA A 49 -2.24 20.99 0.71
CA ALA A 49 -2.51 19.70 0.10
C ALA A 49 -3.24 19.83 -1.25
N TYR A 50 -4.25 20.70 -1.32
CA TYR A 50 -5.01 20.93 -2.54
C TYR A 50 -4.15 21.49 -3.69
N LYS A 51 -3.18 22.38 -3.41
CA LYS A 51 -2.23 22.85 -4.44
C LYS A 51 -1.46 21.69 -5.06
N HIS A 52 -1.04 20.71 -4.27
CA HIS A 52 -0.37 19.51 -4.79
C HIS A 52 -1.32 18.66 -5.64
N LEU A 53 -2.59 18.50 -5.23
CA LEU A 53 -3.59 17.80 -6.03
C LEU A 53 -3.82 18.48 -7.38
N GLN A 54 -3.87 19.80 -7.44
CA GLN A 54 -3.98 20.56 -8.70
C GLN A 54 -2.77 20.32 -9.61
N GLN A 55 -1.56 20.25 -9.05
CA GLN A 55 -0.36 19.94 -9.83
C GLN A 55 -0.39 18.51 -10.38
N PHE A 56 -0.81 17.54 -9.57
CA PHE A 56 -0.98 16.17 -10.06
C PHE A 56 -2.09 16.06 -11.11
N GLN A 57 -3.17 16.82 -10.99
CA GLN A 57 -4.19 16.86 -12.04
C GLN A 57 -3.62 17.45 -13.34
N ALA A 58 -2.92 18.59 -13.27
CA ALA A 58 -2.28 19.19 -14.45
C ALA A 58 -1.25 18.26 -15.11
N ILE A 59 -0.50 17.48 -14.32
CA ILE A 59 0.38 16.44 -14.85
C ILE A 59 -0.42 15.39 -15.62
N ALA A 60 -1.52 14.88 -15.06
CA ALA A 60 -2.38 13.93 -15.78
C ALA A 60 -2.92 14.53 -17.09
N ASP A 61 -3.44 15.75 -17.04
CA ASP A 61 -4.05 16.44 -18.17
C ASP A 61 -3.06 16.74 -19.31
N SER A 62 -1.78 16.96 -18.97
CA SER A 62 -0.72 17.27 -19.94
C SER A 62 -0.06 16.05 -20.58
N THR A 63 -0.37 14.84 -20.11
CA THR A 63 0.16 13.59 -20.65
C THR A 63 -0.97 12.76 -21.29
N GLU A 64 -1.17 11.52 -20.86
CA GLU A 64 -2.17 10.59 -21.39
C GLU A 64 -3.53 10.71 -20.68
N GLY A 65 -3.75 11.76 -19.87
CA GLY A 65 -4.95 11.92 -19.05
C GLY A 65 -4.93 11.12 -17.74
N HIS A 66 -3.81 10.48 -17.38
CA HIS A 66 -3.68 9.68 -16.17
C HIS A 66 -2.25 9.65 -15.62
N ARG A 67 -2.08 9.04 -14.43
CA ARG A 67 -0.77 8.87 -13.75
C ARG A 67 -0.53 7.41 -13.34
N ALA A 68 -0.97 6.47 -14.17
CA ALA A 68 -0.81 5.04 -13.94
C ALA A 68 0.67 4.65 -13.83
N ALA A 69 1.02 3.68 -12.97
CA ALA A 69 2.41 3.27 -12.77
C ALA A 69 3.10 2.93 -14.10
N GLY A 70 4.32 3.45 -14.31
CA GLY A 70 5.08 3.27 -15.55
C GLY A 70 4.66 4.14 -16.75
N SER A 71 3.66 5.02 -16.61
CA SER A 71 3.27 6.00 -17.65
C SER A 71 4.08 7.31 -17.58
N LEU A 72 4.00 8.15 -18.61
CA LEU A 72 4.64 9.47 -18.59
C LEU A 72 4.10 10.34 -17.44
N GLY A 73 2.79 10.27 -17.19
CA GLY A 73 2.18 10.98 -16.05
C GLY A 73 2.69 10.49 -14.68
N HIS A 74 3.05 9.21 -14.56
CA HIS A 74 3.69 8.69 -13.35
C HIS A 74 5.11 9.23 -13.17
N ASP A 75 5.94 9.19 -14.21
CA ASP A 75 7.31 9.69 -14.16
C ASP A 75 7.35 11.19 -13.84
N ALA A 76 6.47 11.98 -14.47
CA ALA A 76 6.32 13.39 -14.18
C ALA A 76 5.87 13.66 -12.73
N SER A 77 5.01 12.80 -12.17
CA SER A 77 4.57 12.88 -10.77
C SER A 77 5.70 12.56 -9.79
N ALA A 78 6.46 11.51 -10.06
CA ALA A 78 7.63 11.15 -9.26
C ALA A 78 8.68 12.27 -9.29
N ALA A 79 8.90 12.88 -10.45
CA ALA A 79 9.76 14.05 -10.60
C ALA A 79 9.24 15.29 -9.86
N TYR A 80 7.93 15.51 -9.83
CA TYR A 80 7.32 16.57 -9.03
C TYR A 80 7.61 16.38 -7.54
N VAL A 81 7.31 15.20 -6.98
CA VAL A 81 7.54 14.90 -5.56
C VAL A 81 9.03 15.01 -5.21
N TYR A 82 9.90 14.46 -6.06
CA TYR A 82 11.35 14.55 -5.90
C TYR A 82 11.80 16.01 -5.71
N ARG A 83 11.37 16.91 -6.60
CA ARG A 83 11.72 18.34 -6.52
C ARG A 83 11.15 19.03 -5.29
N GLN A 84 9.93 18.69 -4.85
CA GLN A 84 9.35 19.29 -3.64
C GLN A 84 10.14 18.89 -2.39
N LEU A 85 10.48 17.61 -2.26
CA LEU A 85 11.24 17.10 -1.12
C LEU A 85 12.68 17.63 -1.12
N GLN A 86 13.33 17.71 -2.27
CA GLN A 86 14.67 18.30 -2.38
C GLN A 86 14.65 19.78 -1.95
N ARG A 87 13.65 20.56 -2.37
CA ARG A 87 13.48 21.96 -1.94
C ARG A 87 13.23 22.11 -0.44
N ALA A 88 12.58 21.13 0.17
CA ALA A 88 12.36 21.07 1.61
C ALA A 88 13.60 20.58 2.40
N GLY A 89 14.73 20.30 1.75
CA GLY A 89 15.98 19.92 2.38
C GLY A 89 16.16 18.42 2.63
N TYR A 90 15.30 17.58 2.06
CA TYR A 90 15.45 16.12 2.14
C TYR A 90 16.53 15.61 1.18
N LYS A 91 17.18 14.50 1.56
CA LYS A 91 17.99 13.68 0.65
C LYS A 91 17.04 12.73 -0.08
N VAL A 92 16.97 12.83 -1.40
CA VAL A 92 15.99 12.10 -2.22
C VAL A 92 16.70 11.30 -3.30
N SER A 93 16.27 10.06 -3.51
CA SER A 93 16.71 9.17 -4.57
C SER A 93 15.50 8.47 -5.20
N TYR A 94 15.66 7.97 -6.42
CA TYR A 94 14.68 7.07 -7.04
C TYR A 94 15.04 5.63 -6.74
N GLU A 95 14.02 4.82 -6.46
CA GLU A 95 14.13 3.36 -6.44
C GLU A 95 13.25 2.82 -7.55
N SER A 96 13.85 2.17 -8.55
CA SER A 96 13.14 1.66 -9.72
C SER A 96 13.02 0.14 -9.62
N PHE A 97 11.84 -0.38 -9.89
CA PHE A 97 11.58 -1.82 -9.91
C PHE A 97 10.65 -2.19 -11.06
N ARG A 98 10.71 -3.45 -11.48
CA ARG A 98 9.83 -4.00 -12.51
C ARG A 98 8.58 -4.58 -11.87
N PHE A 99 7.45 -4.45 -12.55
CA PHE A 99 6.19 -5.05 -12.15
C PHE A 99 5.49 -5.66 -13.38
N THR A 100 4.53 -6.55 -13.13
CA THR A 100 3.68 -7.10 -14.19
C THR A 100 2.61 -6.08 -14.55
N TYR A 101 2.67 -5.57 -15.78
CA TYR A 101 1.60 -4.75 -16.34
C TYR A 101 0.58 -5.64 -17.06
N THR A 102 -0.70 -5.31 -16.91
CA THR A 102 -1.79 -5.98 -17.62
C THR A 102 -2.75 -4.96 -18.20
N GLU A 103 -3.15 -5.17 -19.43
CA GLU A 103 -4.13 -4.36 -20.14
C GLU A 103 -5.17 -5.29 -20.78
N THR A 104 -6.44 -4.94 -20.60
CA THR A 104 -7.54 -5.67 -21.23
C THR A 104 -7.71 -5.17 -22.66
N LEU A 105 -7.25 -5.96 -23.63
CA LEU A 105 -7.38 -5.64 -25.05
C LEU A 105 -8.76 -5.97 -25.63
N ALA A 106 -9.43 -6.98 -25.06
CA ALA A 106 -10.77 -7.39 -25.45
C ALA A 106 -11.47 -8.08 -24.28
N GLU A 107 -12.77 -7.85 -24.16
CA GLU A 107 -13.64 -8.53 -23.21
C GLU A 107 -15.04 -8.70 -23.81
N LYS A 108 -15.64 -9.88 -23.62
CA LYS A 108 -17.02 -10.15 -24.03
C LYS A 108 -17.60 -11.25 -23.16
N LEU A 109 -18.86 -11.08 -22.78
CA LEU A 109 -19.68 -12.13 -22.21
C LEU A 109 -21.06 -12.09 -22.86
N ALA A 110 -21.60 -13.26 -23.19
CA ALA A 110 -22.95 -13.38 -23.69
C ALA A 110 -23.62 -14.60 -23.05
N VAL A 111 -24.91 -14.47 -22.77
CA VAL A 111 -25.78 -15.64 -22.57
C VAL A 111 -26.17 -16.10 -23.96
N VAL A 112 -25.81 -17.33 -24.34
CA VAL A 112 -26.09 -17.89 -25.67
C VAL A 112 -27.45 -18.60 -25.74
N SER A 113 -27.97 -19.05 -24.60
CA SER A 113 -29.26 -19.75 -24.50
C SER A 113 -29.82 -19.64 -23.06
N PRO A 114 -31.14 -19.87 -22.85
CA PRO A 114 -32.18 -20.01 -23.87
C PRO A 114 -32.55 -18.68 -24.55
N THR A 115 -32.23 -17.55 -23.92
CA THR A 115 -32.52 -16.21 -24.43
C THR A 115 -31.20 -15.49 -24.72
N PRO A 116 -30.74 -15.46 -25.98
CA PRO A 116 -29.48 -14.83 -26.35
C PRO A 116 -29.44 -13.35 -25.96
N ARG A 117 -28.37 -12.94 -25.28
CA ARG A 117 -28.12 -11.52 -24.97
C ARG A 117 -26.66 -11.30 -24.60
N ASP A 118 -26.15 -10.12 -24.95
CA ASP A 118 -24.86 -9.67 -24.45
C ASP A 118 -24.96 -9.26 -22.97
N VAL A 119 -23.84 -9.41 -22.26
CA VAL A 119 -23.68 -9.01 -20.87
C VAL A 119 -22.48 -8.06 -20.81
N THR A 120 -22.72 -6.83 -20.35
CA THR A 120 -21.61 -5.92 -20.05
C THR A 120 -20.80 -6.47 -18.89
N ILE A 121 -19.50 -6.59 -19.08
CA ILE A 121 -18.56 -7.06 -18.06
C ILE A 121 -17.42 -6.06 -17.89
N LYS A 122 -16.64 -6.29 -16.84
CA LYS A 122 -15.30 -5.74 -16.69
C LYS A 122 -14.39 -6.88 -16.27
N ALA A 123 -13.42 -7.20 -17.11
CA ALA A 123 -12.38 -8.17 -16.84
C ALA A 123 -11.61 -7.73 -15.59
N MET A 124 -11.35 -8.69 -14.71
CA MET A 124 -10.51 -8.43 -13.55
C MET A 124 -9.06 -8.33 -14.00
N THR A 125 -8.31 -7.40 -13.41
CA THR A 125 -6.86 -7.30 -13.59
C THR A 125 -6.20 -8.66 -13.30
N TYR A 126 -5.22 -9.04 -14.12
CA TYR A 126 -4.56 -10.36 -14.09
C TYR A 126 -5.39 -11.56 -14.54
N THR A 127 -6.62 -11.38 -15.06
CA THR A 127 -7.34 -12.51 -15.67
C THR A 127 -6.57 -13.05 -16.88
N PRO A 128 -6.39 -14.37 -17.01
CA PRO A 128 -5.82 -14.96 -18.21
C PRO A 128 -6.79 -14.83 -19.38
N SER A 129 -6.23 -14.75 -20.60
CA SER A 129 -7.04 -14.78 -21.81
C SER A 129 -7.63 -16.17 -22.05
N THR A 130 -8.89 -16.21 -22.50
CA THR A 130 -9.43 -17.41 -23.14
C THR A 130 -8.73 -17.65 -24.48
N LYS A 131 -8.86 -18.87 -25.03
CA LYS A 131 -8.48 -19.14 -26.41
C LYS A 131 -9.25 -18.22 -27.37
N GLU A 132 -8.72 -18.08 -28.59
CA GLU A 132 -9.45 -17.42 -29.68
C GLU A 132 -10.81 -18.09 -29.87
N GLY A 133 -11.87 -17.28 -30.03
CA GLY A 133 -13.26 -17.75 -30.03
C GLY A 133 -13.91 -17.89 -28.64
N GLY A 134 -13.13 -17.74 -27.56
CA GLY A 134 -13.65 -17.73 -26.19
C GLY A 134 -13.86 -19.12 -25.58
N LEU A 135 -14.65 -19.16 -24.51
CA LEU A 135 -15.10 -20.38 -23.83
C LEU A 135 -16.63 -20.34 -23.75
N THR A 136 -17.30 -21.43 -24.13
CA THR A 136 -18.74 -21.62 -23.91
C THR A 136 -18.96 -22.80 -23.00
N ALA A 137 -19.61 -22.58 -21.86
CA ALA A 137 -19.90 -23.59 -20.86
C ALA A 137 -21.18 -23.24 -20.10
N GLN A 138 -21.72 -24.22 -19.37
CA GLN A 138 -22.90 -24.02 -18.53
C GLN A 138 -22.59 -23.01 -17.43
N LEU A 139 -23.44 -22.00 -17.28
CA LEU A 139 -23.39 -21.07 -16.15
C LEU A 139 -24.10 -21.68 -14.94
N VAL A 140 -23.43 -21.73 -13.79
CA VAL A 140 -24.00 -22.24 -12.53
C VAL A 140 -23.76 -21.23 -11.42
N ALA A 141 -24.83 -20.87 -10.70
CA ALA A 141 -24.73 -20.01 -9.53
C ALA A 141 -24.16 -20.78 -8.35
N VAL A 142 -23.15 -20.21 -7.70
CA VAL A 142 -22.67 -20.70 -6.41
C VAL A 142 -23.72 -20.38 -5.33
N PRO A 143 -24.02 -21.31 -4.40
CA PRO A 143 -24.94 -21.06 -3.30
C PRO A 143 -24.60 -19.77 -2.55
N VAL A 144 -25.62 -18.99 -2.20
CA VAL A 144 -25.44 -17.67 -1.58
C VAL A 144 -25.55 -17.76 -0.07
N ASP A 145 -24.54 -17.22 0.59
CA ASP A 145 -24.35 -17.09 2.04
C ASP A 145 -23.42 -15.89 2.34
N ASP A 146 -22.82 -15.86 3.53
CA ASP A 146 -21.92 -14.78 3.97
C ASP A 146 -20.53 -14.86 3.34
N THR A 147 -20.08 -16.04 2.91
CA THR A 147 -18.75 -16.33 2.35
C THR A 147 -18.80 -16.93 0.95
N THR A 148 -19.78 -16.53 0.15
CA THR A 148 -20.09 -17.20 -1.14
C THR A 148 -18.89 -17.36 -2.06
N GLY A 149 -18.51 -18.61 -2.32
CA GLY A 149 -17.44 -19.00 -3.22
C GLY A 149 -16.04 -18.84 -2.63
N CYS A 150 -15.93 -18.64 -1.31
CA CYS A 150 -14.65 -18.51 -0.61
C CYS A 150 -14.08 -19.86 -0.21
N GLU A 151 -14.95 -20.86 0.00
CA GLU A 151 -14.55 -22.20 0.38
C GLU A 151 -14.72 -23.19 -0.78
N ALA A 152 -13.83 -24.18 -0.89
CA ALA A 152 -13.95 -25.24 -1.89
C ALA A 152 -15.27 -26.03 -1.76
N THR A 153 -15.84 -26.09 -0.55
CA THR A 153 -17.13 -26.74 -0.28
C THR A 153 -18.30 -26.06 -0.97
N ASP A 154 -18.20 -24.78 -1.33
CA ASP A 154 -19.25 -24.04 -2.03
C ASP A 154 -19.50 -24.60 -3.45
N TYR A 155 -18.50 -25.30 -3.98
CA TYR A 155 -18.52 -25.91 -5.31
C TYR A 155 -18.85 -27.41 -5.27
N ALA A 156 -18.99 -28.02 -4.09
CA ALA A 156 -19.16 -29.47 -3.95
C ALA A 156 -20.53 -29.97 -4.45
N ALA A 157 -21.58 -29.15 -4.32
CA ALA A 157 -22.96 -29.58 -4.55
C ALA A 157 -23.35 -29.67 -6.04
N ALA A 158 -22.62 -29.01 -6.95
CA ALA A 158 -23.06 -28.85 -8.35
C ALA A 158 -22.06 -29.32 -9.41
N ASP A 159 -20.96 -29.97 -9.01
CA ASP A 159 -19.82 -30.37 -9.87
C ASP A 159 -19.45 -29.27 -10.87
N PHE A 160 -18.67 -28.28 -10.42
CA PHE A 160 -18.31 -27.13 -11.26
C PHE A 160 -17.29 -27.45 -12.37
N THR A 161 -16.88 -28.72 -12.51
CA THR A 161 -15.92 -29.14 -13.55
C THR A 161 -16.44 -28.77 -14.95
N GLY A 162 -15.68 -27.93 -15.65
CA GLY A 162 -16.01 -27.47 -17.01
C GLY A 162 -17.20 -26.50 -17.09
N LYS A 163 -17.61 -25.92 -15.97
CA LYS A 163 -18.71 -24.93 -15.88
C LYS A 163 -18.17 -23.53 -15.61
N ILE A 164 -19.00 -22.52 -15.83
CA ILE A 164 -18.72 -21.13 -15.46
C ILE A 164 -19.45 -20.85 -14.14
N ALA A 165 -18.70 -20.55 -13.09
CA ALA A 165 -19.26 -20.18 -11.79
C ALA A 165 -19.74 -18.72 -11.79
N LEU A 166 -21.00 -18.50 -11.41
CA LEU A 166 -21.55 -17.18 -11.09
C LEU A 166 -21.49 -16.98 -9.58
N ILE A 167 -20.57 -16.13 -9.14
CA ILE A 167 -20.26 -15.94 -7.72
C ILE A 167 -20.72 -14.56 -7.27
N LYS A 168 -21.50 -14.49 -6.19
CA LYS A 168 -21.89 -13.22 -5.57
C LYS A 168 -20.66 -12.56 -4.91
N ARG A 169 -20.50 -11.24 -5.09
CA ARG A 169 -19.44 -10.47 -4.43
C ARG A 169 -19.70 -10.36 -2.93
N GLY A 170 -18.65 -10.53 -2.12
CA GLY A 170 -18.70 -10.47 -0.64
C GLY A 170 -17.89 -11.59 -0.01
N GLY A 171 -17.74 -11.58 1.32
CA GLY A 171 -17.07 -12.63 2.10
C GLY A 171 -15.53 -12.56 2.06
N CYS A 172 -14.97 -12.70 0.87
CA CYS A 172 -13.52 -12.77 0.63
C CYS A 172 -13.09 -12.04 -0.65
N SER A 173 -11.79 -12.09 -0.94
CA SER A 173 -11.21 -11.47 -2.13
C SER A 173 -11.60 -12.19 -3.42
N PHE A 174 -11.52 -11.52 -4.58
CA PHE A 174 -11.71 -12.18 -5.87
C PHE A 174 -10.65 -13.25 -6.16
N ALA A 175 -9.41 -13.04 -5.71
CA ALA A 175 -8.33 -14.01 -5.87
C ALA A 175 -8.62 -15.30 -5.09
N GLU A 176 -9.19 -15.17 -3.90
CA GLU A 176 -9.61 -16.32 -3.08
C GLU A 176 -10.78 -17.07 -3.72
N LYS A 177 -11.77 -16.36 -4.25
CA LYS A 177 -12.85 -16.98 -5.04
C LYS A 177 -12.32 -17.74 -6.25
N GLN A 178 -11.37 -17.15 -6.97
CA GLN A 178 -10.72 -17.78 -8.13
C GLN A 178 -9.89 -19.00 -7.73
N ALA A 179 -9.28 -18.99 -6.54
CA ALA A 179 -8.48 -20.12 -6.05
C ALA A 179 -9.34 -21.27 -5.51
N ALA A 180 -10.53 -20.96 -4.99
CA ALA A 180 -11.48 -21.96 -4.47
C ALA A 180 -12.30 -22.66 -5.57
N ALA A 181 -12.55 -21.97 -6.69
CA ALA A 181 -13.31 -22.45 -7.85
C ALA A 181 -12.49 -23.39 -8.76
#